data_AF-A0A542M4I1-F1
#
_entry.id   AF-A0A542M4I1-F1
#
_cell.length_a   1.000
_cell.length_b   1.000
_cell.length_c   1.000
_cell.angle_alpha   90.00
_cell.angle_beta   90.00
_cell.angle_gamma   90.00
#
_symmetry.space_group_name_H-M   'P 1'
#
loop_
_entity.id
_entity.type
_entity.pdbx_description
1 polymer ?
#
loop_
_entity_poly.entity_id
_entity_poly.type
_entity_poly.pdbx_seq_one_letter_code
_entity_poly.pdbx_strand_id
1 'polypeptide(L)' 'MPRGASPRRESEARKLERKFKKEKRYAGREEEVAARIVNKQRRASGETKAAHKPPRRSASRRKSRTSRSRTRRKSSARS' A
#
# COMPACT_ATOMS: atom_id res chain seq x y z
N MET A 1 -8.86 8.36 -9.15
CA MET A 1 -10.18 7.78 -8.78
C MET A 1 -10.13 6.25 -8.80
N PRO A 2 -10.69 5.51 -7.82
CA PRO A 2 -10.79 4.06 -7.92
C PRO A 2 -11.84 3.70 -8.98
N ARG A 3 -11.39 3.36 -10.19
CA ARG A 3 -12.26 2.86 -11.27
C ARG A 3 -12.78 1.46 -10.89
N GLY A 4 -14.08 1.23 -10.99
CA GLY A 4 -14.71 -0.06 -10.68
C GLY A 4 -15.26 -0.20 -9.25
N ALA A 5 -15.53 0.92 -8.57
CA ALA A 5 -16.26 0.92 -7.32
C ALA A 5 -17.78 0.99 -7.58
N SER A 6 -18.61 0.70 -6.55
CA SER A 6 -20.06 0.87 -6.68
C SER A 6 -20.41 2.32 -7.08
N PRO A 7 -21.46 2.56 -7.89
CA PRO A 7 -21.82 3.90 -8.39
C PRO A 7 -21.95 4.97 -7.31
N ARG A 8 -22.32 4.56 -6.09
CA ARG A 8 -22.42 5.41 -4.90
C ARG A 8 -21.05 5.98 -4.49
N ARG A 9 -20.01 5.14 -4.48
CA ARG A 9 -18.65 5.50 -4.04
C ARG A 9 -17.95 6.41 -5.04
N GLU A 10 -18.19 6.22 -6.33
CA GLU A 10 -17.66 7.11 -7.37
C GLU A 10 -18.27 8.53 -7.25
N SER A 11 -19.57 8.60 -6.98
CA SER A 11 -20.26 9.87 -6.76
C SER A 11 -19.76 10.60 -5.51
N GLU A 12 -19.52 9.87 -4.42
CA GLU A 12 -18.93 10.41 -3.18
C GLU A 12 -17.52 10.97 -3.40
N ALA A 13 -16.67 10.21 -4.10
CA ALA A 13 -15.31 10.65 -4.40
C ALA A 13 -15.31 11.97 -5.18
N ARG A 14 -16.15 12.09 -6.22
CA ARG A 14 -16.29 13.32 -7.00
C ARG A 14 -16.81 14.50 -6.16
N LYS A 15 -17.75 14.26 -5.23
CA LYS A 15 -18.25 15.30 -4.33
C LYS A 15 -17.15 15.79 -3.38
N LEU A 16 -16.35 14.88 -2.82
CA LEU A 16 -15.22 15.23 -1.95
C LEU A 16 -14.14 16.01 -2.70
N GLU A 17 -13.78 15.55 -3.89
CA GLU A 17 -12.80 16.23 -4.75
C GLU A 17 -13.23 17.67 -5.05
N ARG A 18 -14.48 17.89 -5.46
CA ARG A 18 -15.02 19.23 -5.72
C ARG A 18 -15.00 20.12 -4.48
N LYS A 19 -15.35 19.58 -3.30
CA LYS A 19 -15.27 20.32 -2.04
C LYS A 19 -13.83 20.72 -1.71
N PHE A 20 -12.87 19.80 -1.83
CA PHE A 20 -11.46 20.09 -1.57
C PHE A 20 -10.85 21.09 -2.55
N LYS A 21 -11.25 21.03 -3.83
CA LYS A 21 -10.85 22.03 -4.83
C LYS A 21 -11.39 23.43 -4.47
N LYS A 22 -12.65 23.52 -4.04
CA LYS A 22 -13.26 24.77 -3.60
C LYS A 22 -12.61 25.34 -2.33
N GLU A 23 -12.33 24.48 -1.35
CA GLU A 23 -11.68 24.86 -0.10
C GLU A 23 -10.15 25.05 -0.24
N LYS A 24 -9.55 24.67 -1.38
CA LYS A 24 -8.10 24.59 -1.61
C LYS A 24 -7.32 23.86 -0.50
N ARG A 25 -8.00 23.01 0.26
CA ARG A 25 -7.47 22.38 1.48
C ARG A 25 -6.35 21.39 1.20
N TYR A 26 -6.34 20.81 0.00
CA TYR A 26 -5.37 19.82 -0.46
C TYR A 26 -4.87 20.14 -1.87
N ALA A 27 -4.40 21.37 -2.08
CA ALA A 27 -3.93 21.86 -3.38
C ALA A 27 -3.04 20.83 -4.10
N GLY A 28 -3.48 20.35 -5.26
CA GLY A 28 -2.76 19.40 -6.11
C GLY A 28 -2.86 17.92 -5.69
N ARG A 29 -3.57 17.61 -4.59
CA ARG A 29 -3.79 16.25 -4.08
C ARG A 29 -5.26 15.94 -3.80
N GLU A 30 -6.18 16.78 -4.25
CA GLU A 30 -7.61 16.67 -3.96
C GLU A 30 -8.19 15.34 -4.41
N GLU A 31 -7.79 14.89 -5.61
CA GLU A 31 -8.24 13.61 -6.16
C GLU A 31 -7.69 12.41 -5.38
N GLU A 32 -6.41 12.45 -5.00
CA GLU A 32 -5.77 11.40 -4.21
C GLU A 32 -6.41 11.27 -2.83
N VAL A 33 -6.61 12.40 -2.15
CA VAL A 33 -7.20 12.45 -0.82
C VAL A 33 -8.66 11.98 -0.86
N ALA A 34 -9.44 12.45 -1.83
CA ALA A 34 -10.82 11.99 -2.00
C ALA A 34 -10.89 10.47 -2.24
N ALA A 35 -10.02 9.93 -3.09
CA ALA A 35 -9.92 8.50 -3.33
C ALA A 35 -9.52 7.72 -2.07
N ARG A 36 -8.57 8.25 -1.28
CA ARG A 36 -8.12 7.61 -0.03
C ARG A 36 -9.21 7.57 1.04
N ILE A 37 -10.01 8.63 1.15
CA ILE A 37 -11.15 8.68 2.08
C ILE A 37 -12.19 7.63 1.69
N VAL A 38 -12.58 7.58 0.42
CA VAL A 38 -13.57 6.60 -0.05
C VAL A 38 -13.05 5.17 0.10
N ASN A 39 -11.78 4.89 -0.20
CA ASN A 39 -11.18 3.58 0.04
C ASN A 39 -11.16 3.21 1.53
N LYS A 40 -10.92 4.17 2.43
CA LYS A 40 -11.01 3.94 3.88
C LYS A 40 -12.44 3.59 4.30
N GLN A 41 -13.44 4.29 3.77
CA GLN A 41 -14.85 3.99 4.03
C GLN A 41 -15.25 2.61 3.52
N ARG A 42 -14.83 2.24 2.29
CA ARG A 42 -15.07 0.89 1.73
C ARG A 42 -14.45 -0.23 2.57
N ARG A 43 -13.25 0.01 3.12
CA ARG A 43 -12.60 -0.95 4.02
C ARG A 43 -13.35 -1.07 5.35
N ALA A 44 -13.84 0.04 5.88
CA ALA A 44 -14.60 0.05 7.13
C ALA A 44 -15.98 -0.62 6.97
N SER A 45 -16.63 -0.47 5.82
CA SER A 45 -17.94 -1.08 5.52
C SER A 45 -17.85 -2.53 5.02
N GLY A 46 -16.64 -3.09 4.86
CA GLY A 46 -16.47 -4.45 4.33
C GLY A 46 -16.73 -4.59 2.82
N GLU A 47 -16.93 -3.47 2.10
CA GLU A 47 -17.13 -3.46 0.63
C GLU A 47 -15.87 -3.88 -0.15
N THR A 48 -14.71 -3.91 0.49
CA THR A 48 -13.50 -4.52 -0.07
C THR A 48 -13.45 -5.99 0.36
N LYS A 49 -13.74 -6.92 -0.56
CA LYS A 49 -13.47 -8.36 -0.36
C LYS A 49 -12.02 -8.51 0.09
N ALA A 50 -11.81 -9.29 1.16
CA ALA A 50 -10.56 -9.37 1.91
C ALA A 50 -9.33 -9.52 1.01
N ALA A 51 -8.56 -8.45 0.85
CA ALA A 51 -7.24 -8.54 0.25
C ALA A 51 -6.31 -9.20 1.27
N HIS A 52 -5.89 -10.44 0.96
CA HIS A 52 -4.68 -11.12 1.39
C HIS A 52 -4.01 -10.49 2.63
N LYS A 53 -4.21 -11.08 3.81
CA LYS A 53 -3.41 -10.72 5.01
C LYS A 53 -1.94 -10.77 4.59
N PRO A 54 -1.17 -9.67 4.62
CA PRO A 54 0.25 -9.76 4.36
C PRO A 54 0.82 -10.76 5.35
N PRO A 55 1.66 -11.72 4.94
CA PRO A 55 2.28 -12.63 5.89
C PRO A 55 2.93 -11.74 6.97
N ARG A 56 2.55 -11.96 8.24
CA ARG A 56 3.17 -11.27 9.36
C ARG A 56 4.66 -11.48 9.17
N ARG A 57 5.42 -10.42 8.86
CA ARG A 57 6.87 -10.51 8.86
C ARG A 57 7.23 -10.84 10.30
N SER A 58 7.40 -12.13 10.61
CA SER A 58 8.14 -12.51 11.79
C SER A 58 9.48 -11.81 11.65
N ALA A 59 9.90 -11.13 12.70
CA ALA A 59 11.17 -10.42 12.73
C ALA A 59 12.31 -11.46 12.68
N SER A 60 12.55 -12.06 11.52
CA SER A 60 13.76 -12.82 11.22
C SER A 60 14.57 -12.02 10.20
N ARG A 61 14.98 -10.82 10.61
CA ARG A 61 16.02 -10.05 9.93
C ARG A 61 17.42 -10.44 10.41
N ARG A 62 17.58 -11.62 11.02
CA ARG A 62 18.84 -12.01 11.69
C ARG A 62 19.25 -13.46 11.41
N LYS A 63 19.37 -13.86 10.15
CA LYS A 63 20.21 -15.01 9.74
C LYS A 63 20.36 -15.12 8.22
N SER A 64 21.18 -14.29 7.61
CA SER A 64 21.74 -14.63 6.27
C SER A 64 23.09 -14.00 5.95
N ARG A 65 23.71 -13.24 6.86
CA ARG A 65 25.06 -12.70 6.65
C ARG A 65 26.20 -13.69 6.96
N THR A 66 25.93 -14.83 7.60
CA THR A 66 27.00 -15.76 8.03
C THR A 66 27.25 -16.93 7.06
N SER A 67 26.35 -17.22 6.10
CA SER A 67 26.55 -18.35 5.18
C SER A 67 27.43 -18.05 3.97
N ARG A 68 27.71 -16.76 3.65
CA ARG A 68 28.59 -16.38 2.52
C ARG A 68 30.08 -16.32 2.84
N SER A 69 30.46 -16.44 4.11
CA SER A 69 31.88 -16.34 4.53
C SER A 69 32.61 -17.68 4.55
N ARG A 70 31.90 -18.81 4.65
CA ARG A 70 32.54 -20.14 4.77
C ARG A 70 32.88 -20.83 3.44
N THR A 71 32.32 -20.38 2.32
CA THR A 71 32.55 -21.03 1.01
C THR A 71 33.71 -20.43 0.20
N ARG A 72 34.23 -19.25 0.53
CA ARG A 72 35.37 -18.64 -0.18
C ARG A 72 36.76 -18.99 0.36
N ARG A 73 36.86 -19.62 1.54
CA ARG A 73 38.15 -20.03 2.12
C ARG A 73 38.64 -21.42 1.71
N LYS A 74 37.81 -22.22 1.01
CA LYS A 74 38.17 -23.60 0.62
C LYS A 74 38.72 -23.72 -0.82
N SER A 75 38.68 -22.64 -1.60
CA SER A 75 39.18 -22.62 -2.98
C SER A 75 40.57 -22.01 -3.16
N SER A 76 41.26 -21.58 -2.09
CA SER A 76 42.61 -21.00 -2.16
C SER A 76 43.70 -21.91 -1.56
N ALA A 77 43.39 -23.19 -1.29
CA ALA A 77 44.34 -24.17 -0.75
C ALA A 77 44.71 -25.28 -1.75
N ARG A 78 44.48 -25.04 -3.04
CA ARG A 78 44.96 -25.88 -4.15
C ARG A 78 45.42 -24.94 -5.28
N SER A 79 46.65 -24.48 -5.15
CA SER A 79 47.53 -24.10 -6.27
C SER A 79 48.94 -24.47 -5.88
#